data_AF-A0A368A4C6-F1
#
_entry.id   AF-A0A368A4C6-F1
#
_cell.length_a   1.000
_cell.length_b   1.000
_cell.length_c   1.000
_cell.angle_alpha   90.00
_cell.angle_beta   90.00
_cell.angle_gamma   90.00
#
_symmetry.space_group_name_H-M   'P 1'
#
loop_
_entity.id
_entity.type
_entity.pdbx_description
1 polymer ?
#
loop_
_entity_poly.entity_id
_entity_poly.type
_entity_poly.pdbx_seq_one_letter_code
_entity_poly.pdbx_strand_id
1 'polypeptide(L)'
;MKFRHTTLIFIILSSYSSAHAQENNSQVHTEAIQAQKVANHFSKIHTMTGDFLQFNSRGERTHGTFYLERPGKIRFIYKDSPLRIISDGQFILVKNTKLNTLNLYPLQKTPLNLLLSDKIDLRNNLIEFKKEARAITIVLNSNNSIIHMIFHPKTYELQQWSMIDQQHIETTIQIINPRTGVRFAQGTFNIDYQHSK
;
A
#
# COMPACT_ATOMS: atom_id res chain seq x y z
N MET A 1 -67.72 39.33 -24.90
CA MET A 1 -66.79 39.91 -25.89
C MET A 1 -65.41 39.31 -25.65
N LYS A 2 -64.87 38.57 -26.62
CA LYS A 2 -63.59 37.81 -26.57
C LYS A 2 -62.40 38.73 -26.87
N PHE A 3 -61.31 38.64 -26.11
CA PHE A 3 -59.92 38.90 -26.55
C PHE A 3 -58.98 38.04 -25.67
N ARG A 4 -58.53 36.88 -26.16
CA ARG A 4 -57.31 36.54 -26.92
C ARG A 4 -56.03 36.50 -26.07
N HIS A 5 -55.48 35.30 -26.00
CA HIS A 5 -54.24 34.85 -25.38
C HIS A 5 -52.98 35.57 -25.89
N THR A 6 -51.98 35.71 -25.01
CA THR A 6 -50.58 35.50 -25.39
C THR A 6 -49.84 34.89 -24.20
N THR A 7 -49.41 33.65 -24.38
CA THR A 7 -48.55 32.88 -23.48
C THR A 7 -47.11 33.28 -23.74
N LEU A 8 -46.35 33.66 -22.70
CA LEU A 8 -44.88 33.69 -22.76
C LEU A 8 -44.34 32.51 -21.93
N ILE A 9 -43.83 31.48 -22.61
CA ILE A 9 -43.03 30.43 -21.99
C ILE A 9 -41.60 30.96 -21.88
N PHE A 10 -41.12 31.21 -20.66
CA PHE A 10 -39.69 31.33 -20.39
C PHE A 10 -39.10 29.92 -20.24
N ILE A 11 -38.40 29.44 -21.27
CA ILE A 11 -37.47 28.31 -21.12
C ILE A 11 -36.22 28.88 -20.42
N ILE A 12 -36.13 28.69 -19.11
CA ILE A 12 -34.87 28.86 -18.40
C ILE A 12 -34.05 27.60 -18.68
N LEU A 13 -33.14 27.68 -19.64
CA LEU A 13 -32.12 26.67 -19.88
C LEU A 13 -31.17 26.71 -18.67
N SER A 14 -31.28 25.74 -17.76
CA SER A 14 -30.41 25.62 -16.59
C SER A 14 -29.01 25.16 -17.00
N SER A 15 -28.15 26.08 -17.38
CA SER A 15 -26.71 25.85 -17.56
C SER A 15 -25.97 25.80 -16.21
N TYR A 16 -26.25 24.79 -15.40
CA TYR A 16 -25.51 24.48 -14.16
C TYR A 16 -24.84 23.10 -14.28
N SER A 17 -23.77 22.93 -15.08
CA SER A 17 -22.88 21.74 -14.97
C SER A 17 -21.73 21.75 -15.97
N SER A 18 -20.78 22.68 -15.84
CA SER A 18 -19.51 22.57 -16.58
C SER A 18 -18.32 23.01 -15.74
N ALA A 19 -18.43 24.13 -15.03
CA ALA A 19 -17.37 24.64 -14.16
C ALA A 19 -17.00 23.65 -13.02
N HIS A 20 -17.99 23.13 -12.28
CA HIS A 20 -17.75 22.18 -11.18
C HIS A 20 -17.21 20.81 -11.66
N ALA A 21 -17.55 20.39 -12.88
CA ALA A 21 -17.06 19.12 -13.43
C ALA A 21 -15.60 19.23 -13.92
N GLN A 22 -15.20 20.38 -14.46
CA GLN A 22 -13.82 20.63 -14.90
C GLN A 22 -12.85 20.83 -13.73
N GLU A 23 -13.29 21.47 -12.65
CA GLU A 23 -12.48 21.67 -11.45
C GLU A 23 -12.20 20.35 -10.71
N ASN A 24 -13.23 19.51 -10.53
CA ASN A 24 -13.11 18.21 -9.88
C ASN A 24 -12.20 17.25 -10.69
N ASN A 25 -12.33 17.22 -12.02
CA ASN A 25 -11.49 16.36 -12.86
C ASN A 25 -10.02 16.82 -12.89
N SER A 26 -9.76 18.13 -12.82
CA SER A 26 -8.41 18.68 -12.74
C SER A 26 -7.74 18.41 -11.38
N GLN A 27 -8.52 18.46 -10.30
CA GLN A 27 -8.06 18.14 -8.95
C GLN A 27 -7.72 16.64 -8.83
N VAL A 28 -8.63 15.74 -9.23
CA VAL A 28 -8.40 14.28 -9.21
C VAL A 28 -7.17 13.90 -10.03
N HIS A 29 -6.98 14.52 -11.20
CA HIS A 29 -5.79 14.29 -12.02
C HIS A 29 -4.50 14.75 -11.32
N THR A 30 -4.55 15.92 -10.66
CA THR A 30 -3.41 16.45 -9.90
C THR A 30 -3.06 15.55 -8.71
N GLU A 31 -4.06 15.07 -7.96
CA GLU A 31 -3.89 14.15 -6.84
C GLU A 31 -3.26 12.83 -7.29
N ALA A 32 -3.72 12.24 -8.38
CA ALA A 32 -3.15 11.02 -8.95
C ALA A 32 -1.67 11.20 -9.34
N ILE A 33 -1.31 12.34 -9.94
CA ILE A 33 0.10 12.66 -10.26
C ILE A 33 0.96 12.77 -8.99
N GLN A 34 0.46 13.44 -7.94
CA GLN A 34 1.18 13.56 -6.68
C GLN A 34 1.32 12.20 -5.97
N ALA A 35 0.26 11.40 -5.93
CA ALA A 35 0.29 10.04 -5.41
C ALA A 35 1.36 9.20 -6.12
N GLN A 36 1.37 9.25 -7.46
CA GLN A 36 2.33 8.53 -8.27
C GLN A 36 3.77 9.00 -8.00
N LYS A 37 3.98 10.30 -7.77
CA LYS A 37 5.31 10.83 -7.39
C LYS A 37 5.81 10.25 -6.06
N VAL A 38 4.94 10.13 -5.06
CA VAL A 38 5.27 9.55 -3.75
C VAL A 38 5.55 8.04 -3.89
N ALA A 39 4.69 7.32 -4.61
CA ALA A 39 4.90 5.90 -4.88
C ALA A 39 6.21 5.63 -5.65
N ASN A 40 6.53 6.46 -6.65
CA ASN A 40 7.78 6.39 -7.39
C ASN A 40 9.01 6.68 -6.51
N HIS A 41 8.89 7.58 -5.53
CA HIS A 41 9.97 7.82 -4.57
C HIS A 41 10.22 6.56 -3.72
N PHE A 42 9.16 5.95 -3.20
CA PHE A 42 9.27 4.74 -2.40
C PHE A 42 9.77 3.53 -3.20
N SER A 43 9.31 3.33 -4.45
CA SER A 43 9.72 2.17 -5.25
C SER A 43 11.19 2.24 -5.71
N LYS A 44 11.79 3.44 -5.79
CA LYS A 44 13.23 3.64 -6.06
C LYS A 44 14.15 3.12 -4.95
N ILE A 45 13.61 2.87 -3.75
CA ILE A 45 14.39 2.29 -2.65
C ILE A 45 14.54 0.79 -2.92
N HIS A 46 15.68 0.40 -3.50
CA HIS A 46 15.94 -1.00 -3.81
C HIS A 46 16.32 -1.83 -2.58
N THR A 47 17.02 -1.25 -1.62
CA THR A 47 17.34 -1.94 -0.36
C THR A 47 16.97 -1.09 0.84
N MET A 48 16.35 -1.70 1.83
CA MET A 48 15.94 -1.05 3.07
C MET A 48 16.00 -2.01 4.25
N THR A 49 16.41 -1.51 5.42
CA THR A 49 16.31 -2.23 6.69
C THR A 49 15.94 -1.28 7.80
N GLY A 50 15.35 -1.80 8.86
CA GLY A 50 15.00 -1.04 10.05
C GLY A 50 14.28 -1.95 11.03
N ASP A 51 13.79 -1.33 12.09
CA ASP A 51 12.90 -2.00 13.03
C ASP A 51 11.45 -1.83 12.57
N PHE A 52 10.57 -2.71 13.04
CA PHE A 52 9.15 -2.59 12.81
C PHE A 52 8.34 -2.85 14.08
N LEU A 53 7.17 -2.22 14.14
CA LEU A 53 6.09 -2.61 15.04
C LEU A 53 4.93 -3.12 14.20
N GLN A 54 4.49 -4.33 14.47
CA GLN A 54 3.28 -4.90 13.91
C GLN A 54 2.15 -4.86 14.93
N PHE A 55 0.98 -4.43 14.47
CA PHE A 55 -0.27 -4.49 15.21
C PHE A 55 -1.18 -5.50 14.52
N ASN A 56 -1.78 -6.40 15.30
CA ASN A 56 -2.87 -7.23 14.81
C ASN A 56 -4.23 -6.56 15.08
N SER A 57 -5.31 -7.15 14.56
CA SER A 57 -6.68 -6.67 14.76
C SER A 57 -7.14 -6.60 16.22
N ARG A 58 -6.41 -7.22 17.16
CA ARG A 58 -6.66 -7.16 18.61
C ARG A 58 -5.80 -6.11 19.33
N GLY A 59 -4.97 -5.38 18.59
CA GLY A 59 -4.05 -4.36 19.13
C GLY A 59 -2.79 -4.94 19.78
N GLU A 60 -2.57 -6.26 19.72
CA GLU A 60 -1.34 -6.87 20.20
C GLU A 60 -0.17 -6.42 19.34
N ARG A 61 0.94 -6.10 20.01
CA ARG A 61 2.13 -5.54 19.39
C ARG A 61 3.20 -6.59 19.32
N THR A 62 3.74 -6.80 18.12
CA THR A 62 4.97 -7.55 17.94
C THR A 62 6.00 -6.65 17.29
N HIS A 63 7.27 -6.88 17.58
CA HIS A 63 8.35 -6.05 17.08
C HIS A 63 9.51 -6.90 16.59
N GLY A 64 10.34 -6.31 15.74
CA GLY A 64 11.47 -6.99 15.16
C GLY A 64 12.21 -6.13 14.17
N THR A 65 13.02 -6.78 13.34
CA THR A 65 13.80 -6.15 12.28
C THR A 65 13.34 -6.69 10.94
N PHE A 66 13.29 -5.82 9.93
CA PHE A 66 13.01 -6.21 8.56
C PHE A 66 14.21 -5.96 7.63
N TYR A 67 14.28 -6.77 6.59
CA TYR A 67 15.15 -6.57 5.43
C TYR A 67 14.28 -6.57 4.19
N LEU A 68 14.49 -5.62 3.30
CA LEU A 68 13.76 -5.47 2.05
C LEU A 68 14.77 -5.30 0.93
N GLU A 69 14.64 -6.12 -0.11
CA GLU A 69 15.41 -6.02 -1.35
C GLU A 69 14.46 -6.15 -2.54
N ARG A 70 14.37 -5.10 -3.36
CA ARG A 70 13.54 -5.12 -4.57
C ARG A 70 14.25 -5.83 -5.72
N PRO A 71 13.47 -6.49 -6.60
CA PRO A 71 12.04 -6.70 -6.50
C PRO A 71 11.67 -7.88 -5.59
N GLY A 72 10.56 -7.75 -4.87
CA GLY A 72 9.84 -8.87 -4.26
C GLY A 72 10.43 -9.50 -2.99
N LYS A 73 11.68 -9.23 -2.63
CA LYS A 73 12.30 -9.87 -1.45
C LYS A 73 12.04 -9.07 -0.18
N ILE A 74 11.65 -9.79 0.86
CA ILE A 74 11.51 -9.23 2.20
C ILE A 74 11.75 -10.31 3.24
N ARG A 75 12.23 -9.94 4.42
CA ARG A 75 12.37 -10.83 5.55
C ARG A 75 11.99 -10.09 6.82
N PHE A 76 11.09 -10.68 7.60
CA PHE A 76 10.76 -10.22 8.95
C PHE A 76 11.35 -11.16 9.98
N ILE A 77 12.11 -10.59 10.91
CA ILE A 77 12.69 -11.28 12.05
C ILE A 77 12.05 -10.71 13.30
N TYR A 78 11.06 -11.44 13.83
CA TYR A 78 10.40 -11.06 15.07
C TYR A 78 11.29 -11.39 16.26
N LYS A 79 11.27 -10.54 17.30
CA LYS A 79 12.06 -10.75 18.52
C LYS A 79 11.45 -11.79 19.45
N ASP A 80 10.17 -11.61 19.79
CA ASP A 80 9.44 -12.42 20.78
C ASP A 80 8.24 -13.16 20.17
N SER A 81 8.36 -13.63 18.93
CA SER A 81 7.31 -14.38 18.23
C SER A 81 7.88 -15.64 17.57
N PRO A 82 7.14 -16.76 17.58
CA PRO A 82 7.54 -17.96 16.83
C PRO A 82 7.37 -17.80 15.30
N LEU A 83 6.84 -16.66 14.85
CA LEU A 83 6.58 -16.38 13.44
C LEU A 83 7.87 -15.96 12.72
N ARG A 84 8.06 -16.49 11.51
CA ARG A 84 9.10 -16.08 10.57
C ARG A 84 8.47 -15.91 9.20
N ILE A 85 8.69 -14.75 8.60
CA ILE A 85 8.17 -14.43 7.27
C ILE A 85 9.34 -14.07 6.37
N ILE A 86 9.41 -14.70 5.20
CA ILE A 86 10.45 -14.46 4.21
C ILE A 86 9.86 -14.59 2.82
N SER A 87 10.24 -13.69 1.94
CA SER A 87 9.98 -13.77 0.51
C SER A 87 11.27 -13.68 -0.26
N ASP A 88 11.41 -14.56 -1.25
CA ASP A 88 12.53 -14.61 -2.17
C ASP A 88 12.24 -13.92 -3.52
N GLY A 89 11.08 -13.25 -3.62
CA GLY A 89 10.60 -12.57 -4.82
C GLY A 89 9.66 -13.41 -5.68
N GLN A 90 9.53 -14.72 -5.42
CA GLN A 90 8.55 -15.58 -6.09
C GLN A 90 7.48 -16.06 -5.12
N PHE A 91 7.90 -16.48 -3.93
CA PHE A 91 7.00 -17.00 -2.90
C PHE A 91 7.19 -16.24 -1.58
N ILE A 92 6.18 -16.32 -0.72
CA ILE A 92 6.24 -15.95 0.69
C ILE A 92 6.13 -17.23 1.50
N LEU A 93 7.13 -17.48 2.33
CA LEU A 93 7.12 -18.50 3.37
C LEU A 93 6.69 -17.87 4.69
N VAL A 94 5.67 -18.44 5.31
CA VAL A 94 5.22 -18.14 6.67
C VAL A 94 5.44 -19.38 7.53
N LYS A 95 6.43 -19.33 8.42
CA LYS A 95 6.76 -20.42 9.34
C LYS A 95 6.36 -20.04 10.76
N ASN A 96 5.63 -20.92 11.45
CA ASN A 96 5.36 -20.78 12.87
C ASN A 96 6.06 -21.93 13.62
N THR A 97 7.12 -21.62 14.37
CA THR A 97 7.92 -22.65 15.05
C THR A 97 7.20 -23.29 16.24
N LYS A 98 6.23 -22.59 16.85
CA LYS A 98 5.45 -23.11 17.98
C LYS A 98 4.41 -24.13 17.52
N LEU A 99 3.79 -23.89 16.38
CA LEU A 99 2.76 -24.77 15.80
C LEU A 99 3.35 -25.79 14.81
N ASN A 100 4.66 -25.71 14.54
CA ASN A 100 5.35 -26.50 13.51
C ASN A 100 4.65 -26.42 12.13
N THR A 101 4.18 -25.23 11.76
CA THR A 101 3.55 -25.02 10.45
C THR A 101 4.49 -24.28 9.51
N LEU A 102 4.37 -24.63 8.24
CA LEU A 102 5.11 -24.02 7.15
C LEU A 102 4.13 -23.83 6.00
N ASN A 103 3.79 -22.57 5.71
CA ASN A 103 2.87 -22.22 4.63
C ASN A 103 3.61 -21.43 3.55
N LEU A 104 3.41 -21.81 2.29
CA LEU A 104 4.02 -21.18 1.14
C LEU A 104 2.95 -20.59 0.23
N TYR A 105 3.08 -19.32 -0.11
CA TYR A 105 2.13 -18.60 -0.97
C TYR A 105 2.86 -17.96 -2.14
N PRO A 106 2.34 -18.00 -3.38
CA PRO A 106 2.90 -17.22 -4.48
C PRO A 106 2.82 -15.73 -4.15
N LEU A 107 3.96 -15.01 -4.18
CA LEU A 107 4.02 -13.59 -3.84
C LEU A 107 3.00 -12.78 -4.64
N GLN A 108 2.90 -13.04 -5.94
CA GLN A 108 1.97 -12.39 -6.87
C GLN A 108 0.49 -12.47 -6.47
N LYS A 109 0.11 -13.49 -5.68
CA LYS A 109 -1.27 -13.67 -5.18
C LYS A 109 -1.51 -12.97 -3.85
N THR A 110 -0.47 -12.36 -3.27
CA THR A 110 -0.57 -11.60 -2.03
C THR A 110 -0.60 -10.10 -2.35
N PRO A 111 -1.22 -9.26 -1.51
CA PRO A 111 -1.20 -7.83 -1.73
C PRO A 111 0.19 -7.22 -1.48
N LEU A 112 1.09 -7.94 -0.80
CA LEU A 112 2.48 -7.54 -0.57
C LEU A 112 3.28 -7.40 -1.88
N ASN A 113 2.85 -8.08 -2.95
CA ASN A 113 3.47 -7.97 -4.27
C ASN A 113 3.57 -6.51 -4.74
N LEU A 114 2.49 -5.73 -4.57
CA LEU A 114 2.47 -4.34 -5.01
C LEU A 114 3.51 -3.50 -4.25
N LEU A 115 3.62 -3.69 -2.94
CA LEU A 115 4.56 -2.96 -2.09
C LEU A 115 6.03 -3.30 -2.35
N LEU A 116 6.30 -4.49 -2.89
CA LEU A 116 7.65 -5.00 -3.14
C LEU A 116 8.07 -4.94 -4.60
N SER A 117 7.17 -4.55 -5.50
CA SER A 117 7.45 -4.38 -6.92
C SER A 117 8.51 -3.31 -7.18
N ASP A 118 9.28 -3.49 -8.25
CA ASP A 118 10.26 -2.49 -8.72
C ASP A 118 9.59 -1.16 -9.09
N LYS A 119 8.34 -1.23 -9.54
CA LYS A 119 7.49 -0.09 -9.85
C LYS A 119 6.12 -0.27 -9.21
N ILE A 120 5.59 0.81 -8.66
CA ILE A 120 4.24 0.85 -8.09
C ILE A 120 3.39 1.73 -9.00
N ASP A 121 2.52 1.11 -9.80
CA ASP A 121 1.62 1.82 -10.71
C ASP A 121 0.25 2.01 -10.04
N LEU A 122 -0.14 3.27 -9.88
CA LEU A 122 -1.37 3.64 -9.18
C LEU A 122 -2.56 3.84 -10.11
N ARG A 123 -2.36 3.90 -11.44
CA ARG A 123 -3.36 4.39 -12.41
C ARG A 123 -4.73 3.72 -12.30
N ASN A 124 -4.75 2.41 -12.04
CA ASN A 124 -5.99 1.63 -11.97
C ASN A 124 -6.36 1.19 -10.54
N ASN A 125 -5.50 1.52 -9.57
CA ASN A 125 -5.55 0.96 -8.23
C ASN A 125 -5.73 2.02 -7.14
N LEU A 126 -5.55 3.30 -7.46
CA LEU A 126 -5.71 4.40 -6.51
C LEU A 126 -7.17 4.56 -6.08
N ILE A 127 -7.42 4.41 -4.79
CA ILE A 127 -8.72 4.70 -4.17
C ILE A 127 -8.70 6.12 -3.61
N GLU A 128 -7.65 6.48 -2.87
CA GLU A 128 -7.57 7.76 -2.19
C GLU A 128 -6.13 8.27 -2.14
N PHE A 129 -5.99 9.58 -2.34
CA PHE A 129 -4.79 10.33 -2.02
C PHE A 129 -5.15 11.51 -1.11
N LYS A 130 -4.51 11.61 0.04
CA LYS A 130 -4.72 12.72 0.97
C LYS A 130 -3.38 13.26 1.43
N LYS A 131 -3.17 14.56 1.29
CA LYS A 131 -1.97 15.25 1.78
C LYS A 131 -2.35 16.22 2.87
N GLU A 132 -1.83 15.99 4.07
CA GLU A 132 -2.05 16.81 5.26
C GLU A 132 -0.70 17.33 5.80
N ALA A 133 -0.76 18.24 6.77
CA ALA A 133 0.43 18.84 7.35
C ALA A 133 1.41 17.82 7.97
N ARG A 134 0.88 16.70 8.47
CA ARG A 134 1.65 15.67 9.21
C ARG A 134 1.93 14.40 8.41
N ALA A 135 1.15 14.12 7.36
CA ALA A 135 1.22 12.86 6.64
C ALA A 135 0.69 12.98 5.21
N ILE A 136 1.15 12.08 4.35
CA ILE A 136 0.50 11.75 3.08
C ILE A 136 -0.07 10.35 3.21
N THR A 137 -1.36 10.19 2.92
CA THR A 137 -2.06 8.91 2.88
C THR A 137 -2.30 8.51 1.42
N ILE A 138 -1.97 7.27 1.08
CA ILE A 138 -2.31 6.63 -0.18
C ILE A 138 -3.07 5.35 0.12
N VAL A 139 -4.26 5.19 -0.46
CA VAL A 139 -5.08 3.99 -0.33
C VAL A 139 -5.23 3.33 -1.69
N LEU A 140 -4.90 2.04 -1.78
CA LEU A 140 -4.90 1.28 -3.02
C LEU A 140 -5.78 0.03 -2.93
N ASN A 141 -6.41 -0.34 -4.05
CA ASN A 141 -6.95 -1.67 -4.26
C ASN A 141 -5.89 -2.55 -4.94
N SER A 142 -5.62 -3.74 -4.39
CA SER A 142 -4.72 -4.71 -5.00
C SER A 142 -5.13 -6.12 -4.62
N ASN A 143 -5.38 -6.99 -5.61
CA ASN A 143 -5.72 -8.41 -5.38
C ASN A 143 -6.87 -8.59 -4.38
N ASN A 144 -7.97 -7.84 -4.55
CA ASN A 144 -9.14 -7.86 -3.65
C ASN A 144 -8.79 -7.51 -2.19
N SER A 145 -7.73 -6.74 -2.00
CA SER A 145 -7.26 -6.28 -0.69
C SER A 145 -7.03 -4.77 -0.74
N ILE A 146 -7.17 -4.13 0.41
CA ILE A 146 -6.93 -2.70 0.56
C ILE A 146 -5.56 -2.50 1.20
N ILE A 147 -4.76 -1.61 0.61
CA ILE A 147 -3.45 -1.24 1.14
C ILE A 147 -3.50 0.24 1.50
N HIS A 148 -3.27 0.54 2.78
CA HIS A 148 -3.05 1.91 3.25
C HIS A 148 -1.56 2.14 3.43
N MET A 149 -1.06 3.26 2.93
CA MET A 149 0.32 3.68 3.13
C MET A 149 0.35 5.10 3.67
N ILE A 150 1.16 5.31 4.70
CA ILE A 150 1.36 6.61 5.34
C ILE A 150 2.81 7.01 5.14
N PHE A 151 3.01 8.17 4.54
CA PHE A 151 4.33 8.73 4.23
C PHE A 151 4.55 10.06 4.95
N HIS A 152 5.81 10.34 5.25
CA HIS A 152 6.21 11.65 5.71
C HIS A 152 6.02 12.70 4.60
N PRO A 153 5.35 13.84 4.85
CA PRO A 153 4.85 14.72 3.79
C PRO A 153 5.94 15.50 3.04
N LYS A 154 7.15 15.58 3.62
CA LYS A 154 8.30 16.29 3.04
C LYS A 154 9.33 15.35 2.42
N THR A 155 9.62 14.23 3.07
CA THR A 155 10.67 13.29 2.65
C THR A 155 10.13 12.15 1.81
N TYR A 156 8.82 11.89 1.84
CA TYR A 156 8.16 10.75 1.21
C TYR A 156 8.65 9.39 1.71
N GLU A 157 9.29 9.36 2.88
CA GLU A 157 9.65 8.12 3.55
C GLU A 157 8.39 7.41 4.04
N LEU A 158 8.31 6.10 3.81
CA LEU A 158 7.22 5.28 4.29
C LEU A 158 7.32 5.11 5.81
N GLN A 159 6.28 5.51 6.51
CA GLN A 159 6.21 5.45 7.97
C GLN A 159 5.38 4.26 8.44
N GLN A 160 4.34 3.92 7.70
CA GLN A 160 3.46 2.81 8.02
C GLN A 160 2.81 2.28 6.75
N TRP A 161 2.57 0.98 6.71
CA TRP A 161 1.58 0.41 5.82
C TRP A 161 0.61 -0.48 6.59
N SER A 162 -0.63 -0.56 6.13
CA SER A 162 -1.55 -1.60 6.53
C SER A 162 -2.17 -2.27 5.32
N MET A 163 -2.58 -3.52 5.53
CA MET A 163 -3.17 -4.37 4.51
C MET A 163 -4.38 -5.06 5.09
N ILE A 164 -5.50 -4.97 4.40
CA ILE A 164 -6.74 -5.66 4.71
C ILE A 164 -6.97 -6.68 3.61
N ASP A 165 -6.87 -7.96 3.94
CA ASP A 165 -7.05 -9.05 2.99
C ASP A 165 -8.53 -9.35 2.69
N GLN A 166 -8.77 -10.34 1.82
CA GLN A 166 -10.12 -10.78 1.44
C GLN A 166 -10.92 -11.36 2.63
N GLN A 167 -10.23 -11.79 3.68
CA GLN A 167 -10.82 -12.29 4.92
C GLN A 167 -11.09 -11.15 5.91
N HIS A 168 -10.89 -9.89 5.51
CA HIS A 168 -11.02 -8.68 6.34
C HIS A 168 -10.06 -8.66 7.53
N ILE A 169 -8.93 -9.37 7.43
CA ILE A 169 -7.90 -9.36 8.45
C ILE A 169 -6.95 -8.20 8.16
N GLU A 170 -6.88 -7.25 9.08
CA GLU A 170 -5.94 -6.14 9.01
C GLU A 170 -4.59 -6.51 9.62
N THR A 171 -3.52 -6.25 8.88
CA THR A 171 -2.14 -6.25 9.39
C THR A 171 -1.53 -4.89 9.17
N THR A 172 -1.06 -4.26 10.25
CA THR A 172 -0.42 -2.94 10.22
C THR A 172 1.03 -3.05 10.63
N ILE A 173 1.93 -2.50 9.80
CA ILE A 173 3.37 -2.45 10.01
C ILE A 173 3.81 -0.99 10.06
N GLN A 174 4.34 -0.55 11.21
CA GLN A 174 5.01 0.72 11.37
C GLN A 174 6.53 0.53 11.19
N ILE A 175 7.15 1.42 10.43
CA ILE A 175 8.58 1.42 10.12
C ILE A 175 9.32 2.34 11.09
N ILE A 176 10.42 1.84 11.66
CA ILE A 176 11.21 2.53 12.67
C ILE A 176 12.69 2.48 12.27
N ASN A 177 13.38 3.61 12.40
CA ASN A 177 14.81 3.75 12.10
C ASN A 177 15.23 3.19 10.72
N PRO A 178 14.54 3.53 9.61
CA PRO A 178 14.86 2.97 8.31
C PRO A 178 16.25 3.43 7.84
N ARG A 179 16.98 2.51 7.20
CA ARG A 179 18.22 2.75 6.48
C ARG A 179 18.08 2.17 5.08
N THR A 180 18.44 2.94 4.06
CA THR A 180 18.35 2.56 2.65
C THR A 180 19.74 2.38 2.05
N GLY A 181 19.82 1.73 0.88
CA GLY A 181 21.10 1.55 0.17
C GLY A 181 22.06 0.59 0.87
N VAL A 182 21.54 -0.28 1.74
CA VAL A 182 22.31 -1.31 2.45
C VAL A 182 22.61 -2.51 1.55
N ARG A 183 23.66 -3.26 1.89
CA ARG A 183 24.01 -4.53 1.23
C ARG A 183 23.66 -5.69 2.17
N PHE A 184 23.01 -6.72 1.62
CA PHE A 184 22.70 -7.93 2.37
C PHE A 184 23.65 -9.07 2.01
N ALA A 185 23.90 -9.97 2.96
CA ALA A 185 24.66 -11.18 2.70
C ALA A 185 23.90 -12.11 1.75
N GLN A 186 24.64 -12.92 1.00
CA GLN A 186 24.02 -13.96 0.17
C GLN A 186 23.17 -14.90 1.04
N GLY A 187 22.00 -15.29 0.54
CA GLY A 187 21.09 -16.18 1.26
C GLY A 187 20.17 -15.51 2.27
N THR A 188 20.28 -14.18 2.47
CA THR A 188 19.39 -13.43 3.40
C THR A 188 17.91 -13.71 3.14
N PHE A 189 17.53 -13.86 1.87
CA PHE A 189 16.14 -14.03 1.42
C PHE A 189 15.79 -15.45 0.94
N ASN A 190 16.70 -16.43 1.11
CA ASN A 190 16.46 -17.77 0.57
C ASN A 190 15.36 -18.51 1.35
N ILE A 191 14.45 -19.13 0.60
CA ILE A 191 13.49 -20.10 1.10
C ILE A 191 14.06 -21.51 0.86
N ASP A 192 14.01 -22.36 1.88
CA ASP A 192 14.28 -23.79 1.73
C ASP A 192 12.99 -24.53 1.36
N TYR A 193 12.87 -24.91 0.09
CA TYR A 193 11.71 -25.60 -0.47
C TYR A 193 11.67 -27.10 -0.14
N GLN A 194 12.78 -27.71 0.30
CA GLN A 194 12.83 -29.16 0.50
C GLN A 194 11.99 -29.63 1.68
N HIS A 195 11.66 -28.72 2.61
CA HIS A 195 10.89 -28.99 3.82
C HIS A 195 9.47 -28.40 3.78
N SER A 196 9.04 -27.83 2.65
CA SER A 196 7.69 -27.30 2.46
C SER A 196 6.81 -28.33 1.73
N LYS A 197 6.16 -29.22 2.47
CA LYS A 197 5.14 -30.15 1.95
C LYS A 197 3.81 -29.92 2.64
#